data_AF-A0A3B8KBZ0-F1
#
_entry.id   AF-A0A3B8KBZ0-F1
#
_cell.length_a   1.000
_cell.length_b   1.000
_cell.length_c   1.000
_cell.angle_alpha   90.00
_cell.angle_beta   90.00
_cell.angle_gamma   90.00
#
_symmetry.space_group_name_H-M   'P 1'
#
loop_
_entity.id
_entity.type
_entity.pdbx_description
1 polymer ?
#
loop_
_entity_poly.entity_id
_entity_poly.type
_entity_poly.pdbx_seq_one_letter_code
_entity_poly.pdbx_strand_id
1 'polypeptide(L)'
;MYGKQCGSVVYKKKKAQKDCECCKEYRQFFKDNEAVRVWVRDAQDNTPVDQPPFGLDGSGVFRIAKLGCDCIVLILLNPAENYTPWRKYVVKCKDIVAMRGGQLEPNGNFM
;
A
#
# COMPACT_ATOMS: atom_id res chain seq x y z
N MET A 1 17.58 -7.59 -17.27
CA MET A 1 17.66 -6.83 -16.01
C MET A 1 16.27 -6.83 -15.49
N TYR A 2 16.05 -7.63 -14.45
CA TYR A 2 14.72 -7.82 -13.88
C TYR A 2 14.37 -6.56 -13.12
N GLY A 3 13.48 -5.77 -13.70
CA GLY A 3 12.92 -4.61 -13.06
C GLY A 3 11.42 -4.62 -13.30
N LYS A 4 10.71 -4.23 -12.24
CA LYS A 4 9.33 -3.76 -12.21
C LYS A 4 8.27 -4.84 -12.01
N GLN A 5 7.93 -5.05 -10.75
CA GLN A 5 6.55 -5.34 -10.40
C GLN A 5 6.01 -4.19 -9.54
N CYS A 6 5.56 -3.14 -10.22
CA CYS A 6 4.16 -2.72 -10.19
C CYS A 6 3.71 -2.37 -11.60
N GLY A 7 2.71 -3.10 -12.11
CA GLY A 7 2.24 -3.03 -13.49
C GLY A 7 2.91 -4.05 -14.41
N SER A 8 2.11 -4.92 -15.01
CA SER A 8 2.51 -5.99 -15.93
C SER A 8 3.40 -5.49 -17.07
N VAL A 9 4.66 -5.96 -17.15
CA VAL A 9 5.49 -5.83 -18.36
C VAL A 9 6.25 -7.13 -18.61
N VAL A 10 6.17 -7.56 -19.88
CA VAL A 10 6.67 -8.79 -20.48
C VAL A 10 8.12 -9.13 -20.08
N TYR A 11 8.33 -10.41 -19.78
CA TYR A 11 9.56 -11.03 -19.29
C TYR A 11 10.75 -10.91 -20.27
N LYS A 12 11.86 -10.29 -19.85
CA LYS A 12 13.22 -10.71 -20.25
C LYS A 12 14.23 -10.65 -19.09
N LYS A 13 14.71 -11.86 -18.77
CA LYS A 13 15.73 -12.25 -17.79
C LYS A 13 17.07 -11.54 -18.00
N LYS A 14 17.70 -10.99 -16.92
CA LYS A 14 19.19 -10.90 -16.73
C LYS A 14 19.66 -9.96 -15.60
N LYS A 15 20.49 -10.43 -14.67
CA LYS A 15 21.45 -9.66 -13.83
C LYS A 15 20.94 -8.96 -12.55
N ALA A 16 21.50 -9.47 -11.45
CA ALA A 16 21.88 -8.84 -10.19
C ALA A 16 20.94 -7.78 -9.61
N GLN A 17 20.13 -8.24 -8.67
CA GLN A 17 19.26 -7.52 -7.76
C GLN A 17 20.12 -6.60 -6.87
N LYS A 18 20.48 -5.41 -7.38
CA LYS A 18 20.98 -4.30 -6.57
C LYS A 18 19.84 -3.90 -5.63
N ASP A 19 20.13 -3.81 -4.35
CA ASP A 19 19.20 -3.65 -3.23
C ASP A 19 17.97 -2.80 -3.55
N CYS A 20 16.81 -3.46 -3.61
CA CYS A 20 15.51 -2.79 -3.71
C CYS A 20 15.17 -2.14 -2.36
N GLU A 21 15.75 -0.97 -2.07
CA GLU A 21 15.68 -0.35 -0.74
C GLU A 21 14.45 0.55 -0.53
N CYS A 22 13.82 1.04 -1.59
CA CYS A 22 12.81 2.12 -1.47
C CYS A 22 11.58 1.75 -0.64
N CYS A 23 11.24 0.45 -0.56
CA CYS A 23 10.07 -0.02 0.19
C CYS A 23 10.48 -0.93 1.38
N LYS A 24 11.79 -0.97 1.70
CA LYS A 24 12.35 -1.89 2.70
C LYS A 24 11.86 -1.57 4.11
N GLU A 25 11.65 -0.29 4.42
CA GLU A 25 11.11 0.18 5.69
C GLU A 25 9.68 -0.33 5.95
N TYR A 26 8.87 -0.51 4.90
CA TYR A 26 7.49 -1.03 5.01
C TYR A 26 7.42 -2.56 5.07
N ARG A 27 8.56 -3.25 5.00
CA ARG A 27 8.61 -4.72 5.02
C ARG A 27 8.11 -5.30 6.33
N GLN A 28 8.28 -4.59 7.44
CA GLN A 28 7.83 -5.05 8.74
C GLN A 28 6.29 -5.12 8.78
N PHE A 29 5.61 -4.03 8.40
CA PHE A 29 4.15 -3.98 8.31
C PHE A 29 3.55 -5.09 7.42
N PHE A 30 4.23 -5.40 6.30
CA PHE A 30 3.83 -6.50 5.43
C PHE A 30 3.97 -7.88 6.09
N LYS A 31 5.07 -8.13 6.80
CA LYS A 31 5.31 -9.41 7.50
C LYS A 31 4.34 -9.62 8.65
N ASP A 32 4.07 -8.56 9.38
CA ASP A 32 3.20 -8.60 10.56
C ASP A 32 1.71 -8.53 10.18
N ASN A 33 1.42 -8.40 8.88
CA ASN A 33 0.06 -8.26 8.35
C ASN A 33 -0.73 -7.13 9.05
N GLU A 34 -0.03 -6.06 9.39
CA GLU A 34 -0.58 -4.92 10.10
C GLU A 34 -1.51 -4.12 9.17
N ALA A 35 -2.50 -3.48 9.79
CA ALA A 35 -3.17 -2.40 9.11
C ALA A 35 -2.23 -1.19 9.11
N VAL A 36 -2.30 -0.37 8.08
CA VAL A 36 -1.45 0.80 7.89
C VAL A 36 -2.29 1.99 7.44
N ARG A 37 -1.95 3.17 7.95
CA ARG A 37 -2.31 4.45 7.35
C ARG A 37 -1.16 4.94 6.51
N VAL A 38 -1.47 5.49 5.34
CA VAL A 38 -0.47 5.91 4.36
C VAL A 38 -0.70 7.36 3.99
N TRP A 39 0.36 8.15 4.01
CA TRP A 39 0.38 9.53 3.55
C TRP A 39 1.23 9.62 2.29
N VAL A 40 0.71 10.27 1.25
CA VAL A 40 1.35 10.37 -0.05
C VAL A 40 1.35 11.83 -0.50
N ARG A 41 2.47 12.29 -1.08
CA ARG A 41 2.72 13.72 -1.35
C ARG A 41 1.66 14.34 -2.26
N ASP A 42 1.31 13.64 -3.33
CA ASP A 42 0.32 14.06 -4.32
C ASP A 42 -0.66 12.90 -4.55
N ALA A 43 -1.70 12.83 -3.73
CA ALA A 43 -2.81 11.92 -3.96
C ALA A 43 -3.85 12.63 -4.83
N GLN A 44 -3.89 12.33 -6.14
CA GLN A 44 -5.06 12.68 -6.94
C GLN A 44 -6.18 11.72 -6.58
N ASP A 45 -7.17 12.22 -5.86
CA ASP A 45 -8.39 11.48 -5.59
C ASP A 45 -9.30 11.49 -6.82
N ASN A 46 -9.12 10.50 -7.69
CA ASN A 46 -9.98 10.26 -8.86
C ASN A 46 -11.13 9.29 -8.52
N THR A 47 -11.49 9.20 -7.24
CA THR A 47 -12.52 8.27 -6.79
C THR A 47 -13.89 8.79 -7.25
N PRO A 48 -14.73 7.94 -7.88
CA PRO A 48 -16.11 8.30 -8.20
C PRO A 48 -16.86 8.83 -6.96
N VAL A 49 -17.80 9.75 -7.15
CA VAL A 49 -18.52 10.46 -6.06
C VAL A 49 -19.26 9.50 -5.11
N ASP A 50 -19.60 8.30 -5.59
CA ASP A 50 -20.25 7.21 -4.86
C ASP A 50 -19.28 6.32 -4.06
N GLN A 51 -17.98 6.60 -4.12
CA GLN A 51 -16.94 5.84 -3.44
C GLN A 51 -16.19 6.73 -2.44
N PRO A 52 -15.79 6.18 -1.27
CA PRO A 52 -15.09 6.96 -0.27
C PRO A 52 -13.70 7.32 -0.75
N PRO A 53 -13.20 8.47 -0.28
CA PRO A 53 -11.96 9.05 -0.76
C PRO A 53 -10.80 8.05 -0.65
N PHE A 54 -9.82 8.23 -1.53
CA PHE A 54 -8.72 7.29 -1.72
C PHE A 54 -7.93 7.03 -0.42
N GLY A 55 -8.00 7.94 0.55
CA GLY A 55 -7.52 7.75 1.92
C GLY A 55 -5.99 7.80 2.10
N LEU A 56 -5.27 8.18 1.04
CA LEU A 56 -3.81 8.34 1.00
C LEU A 56 -3.30 9.64 1.66
N ASP A 57 -4.19 10.36 2.34
CA ASP A 57 -3.92 11.48 3.24
C ASP A 57 -3.88 11.03 4.72
N GLY A 58 -3.92 9.71 4.96
CA GLY A 58 -3.96 9.11 6.30
C GLY A 58 -5.36 8.90 6.88
N SER A 59 -6.42 9.26 6.15
CA SER A 59 -7.80 8.95 6.54
C SER A 59 -8.17 7.49 6.28
N GLY A 60 -7.55 6.86 5.28
CA GLY A 60 -7.78 5.47 4.92
C GLY A 60 -6.96 4.48 5.75
N VAL A 61 -7.54 3.30 5.99
CA VAL A 61 -6.87 2.17 6.62
C VAL A 61 -6.63 1.11 5.55
N PHE A 62 -5.39 0.67 5.42
CA PHE A 62 -4.96 -0.26 4.37
C PHE A 62 -4.27 -1.49 4.94
N ARG A 63 -4.09 -2.52 4.12
CA ARG A 63 -3.12 -3.59 4.32
C ARG A 63 -2.17 -3.66 3.14
N ILE A 64 -0.90 -3.98 3.41
CA ILE A 64 0.06 -4.20 2.33
C ILE A 64 -0.19 -5.59 1.75
N ALA A 65 -0.59 -5.65 0.48
CA ALA A 65 -0.78 -6.90 -0.25
C ALA A 65 0.50 -7.40 -0.89
N LYS A 66 1.37 -6.47 -1.33
CA LYS A 66 2.61 -6.79 -2.01
C LYS A 66 3.61 -5.65 -1.91
N LEU A 67 4.87 -5.98 -1.71
CA LEU A 67 6.00 -5.05 -1.81
C LEU A 67 6.78 -5.32 -3.10
N GLY A 68 6.86 -4.31 -3.96
CA GLY A 68 7.75 -4.27 -5.12
C GLY A 68 9.05 -3.55 -4.79
N CYS A 69 9.85 -3.27 -5.81
CA CYS A 69 11.12 -2.55 -5.65
C CYS A 69 10.94 -1.03 -5.61
N ASP A 70 9.97 -0.50 -6.36
CA ASP A 70 9.69 0.92 -6.54
C ASP A 70 8.26 1.30 -6.10
N CYS A 71 7.52 0.35 -5.55
CA CYS A 71 6.10 0.48 -5.30
C CYS A 71 5.58 -0.54 -4.27
N ILE A 72 4.39 -0.27 -3.76
CA ILE A 72 3.61 -1.16 -2.91
C ILE A 72 2.21 -1.33 -3.47
N VAL A 73 1.62 -2.50 -3.26
CA VAL A 73 0.21 -2.74 -3.48
C VAL A 73 -0.49 -2.70 -2.12
N LEU A 74 -1.38 -1.74 -1.94
CA LEU A 74 -2.23 -1.58 -0.77
C LEU A 74 -3.61 -2.14 -1.05
N ILE A 75 -4.27 -2.65 -0.02
CA ILE A 75 -5.69 -3.00 -0.02
C ILE A 75 -6.37 -2.06 0.96
N LEU A 76 -7.29 -1.22 0.48
CA LEU A 76 -8.17 -0.45 1.35
C LEU A 76 -9.09 -1.39 2.12
N LEU A 77 -9.16 -1.18 3.42
CA LEU A 77 -10.04 -1.90 4.33
C LEU A 77 -11.24 -1.00 4.64
N ASN A 78 -12.46 -1.51 4.43
CA ASN A 78 -13.67 -0.76 4.68
C ASN A 78 -14.06 -0.84 6.18
N PRO A 79 -13.92 0.24 6.97
CA PRO A 79 -14.26 0.20 8.39
C PRO A 79 -15.76 -0.08 8.63
N ALA A 80 -16.64 0.34 7.71
CA ALA A 80 -18.08 0.10 7.83
C ALA A 80 -18.46 -1.39 7.67
N GLU A 81 -17.57 -2.18 7.06
CA GLU A 81 -17.76 -3.61 6.82
C GLU A 81 -16.69 -4.42 7.56
N ASN A 82 -16.41 -4.08 8.83
CA ASN A 82 -15.46 -4.82 9.68
C ASN A 82 -14.06 -4.95 9.03
N TYR A 83 -13.57 -3.87 8.41
CA TYR A 83 -12.29 -3.83 7.69
C TYR A 83 -12.15 -4.89 6.60
N THR A 84 -13.25 -5.24 5.95
CA THR A 84 -13.21 -6.16 4.80
C THR A 84 -12.35 -5.55 3.68
N PRO A 85 -11.46 -6.35 3.05
CA PRO A 85 -10.72 -5.94 1.86
C PRO A 85 -11.66 -5.44 0.76
N TRP A 86 -11.47 -4.19 0.35
CA TRP A 86 -12.38 -3.59 -0.63
C TRP A 86 -11.72 -3.35 -1.98
N ARG A 87 -10.65 -2.55 -2.02
CA ARG A 87 -10.01 -2.13 -3.28
C ARG A 87 -8.50 -2.15 -3.20
N LYS A 88 -7.85 -2.55 -4.30
CA LYS A 88 -6.38 -2.55 -4.43
C LYS A 88 -5.89 -1.25 -5.05
N TYR A 89 -4.80 -0.73 -4.49
CA TYR A 89 -4.12 0.47 -4.96
C TYR A 89 -2.64 0.21 -5.12
N VAL A 90 -2.04 0.86 -6.10
CA VAL A 90 -0.62 0.76 -6.41
C VAL A 90 0.00 2.12 -6.16
N VAL A 91 0.88 2.21 -5.16
CA VAL A 91 1.53 3.46 -4.76
C VAL A 91 3.03 3.32 -4.98
N LYS A 92 3.68 4.33 -5.55
CA LYS A 92 5.14 4.33 -5.69
C LYS A 92 5.76 4.69 -4.35
N CYS A 93 6.80 3.98 -3.94
CA CYS A 93 7.40 4.18 -2.61
C CYS A 93 7.97 5.59 -2.44
N LYS A 94 8.49 6.20 -3.51
CA LYS A 94 8.99 7.59 -3.51
C LYS A 94 7.92 8.66 -3.24
N ASP A 95 6.65 8.32 -3.45
CA ASP A 95 5.54 9.27 -3.29
C ASP A 95 4.97 9.18 -1.86
N ILE A 96 5.28 8.11 -1.11
CA ILE A 96 4.89 7.93 0.28
C ILE A 96 5.74 8.87 1.15
N VAL A 97 5.07 9.72 1.92
CA VAL A 97 5.74 10.65 2.86
C VAL A 97 5.76 10.10 4.27
N ALA A 98 4.79 9.26 4.63
CA ALA A 98 4.77 8.55 5.90
C ALA A 98 3.88 7.31 5.82
N MET A 99 4.15 6.34 6.69
CA MET A 99 3.29 5.19 6.94
C MET A 99 3.27 4.90 8.43
N ARG A 100 2.09 4.60 8.97
CA ARG A 100 1.92 4.18 10.36
C ARG A 100 1.18 2.86 10.42
N GLY A 101 1.84 1.85 10.97
CA GLY A 101 1.22 0.57 11.30
C GLY A 101 0.42 0.62 12.60
N GLY A 102 -0.54 -0.27 12.72
CA GLY A 102 -1.40 -0.42 13.88
C GLY A 102 -2.13 -1.76 13.85
N GLN A 103 -2.47 -2.27 15.03
CA GLN A 103 -3.36 -3.41 15.13
C GLN A 103 -4.80 -2.97 14.83
N LEU A 104 -5.52 -3.84 14.13
CA LEU A 104 -6.98 -3.74 14.07
C LEU A 104 -7.52 -4.36 15.35
N GLU A 105 -8.21 -3.55 16.15
CA GLU A 105 -8.98 -4.07 17.26
C GLU A 105 -10.07 -5.02 16.75
N PRO A 106 -10.45 -6.05 17.53
CA PRO A 106 -11.57 -6.93 17.20
C PRO A 106 -12.91 -6.22 16.99
N ASN A 107 -13.04 -4.96 17.45
CA ASN A 107 -14.24 -4.13 17.35
C ASN A 107 -14.29 -3.26 16.07
N GLY A 108 -13.29 -3.33 15.20
CA GLY A 108 -13.25 -2.47 14.03
C GLY A 108 -12.66 -1.07 14.29
N ASN A 109 -11.78 -0.89 15.28
CA ASN A 109 -10.95 0.31 15.41
C ASN A 109 -9.48 0.08 14.98
N PHE A 110 -8.85 1.16 14.53
CA PHE A 110 -7.42 1.22 14.22
C PHE A 110 -6.69 2.02 15.32
N MET A 111 -5.76 1.38 16.04
CA MET A 111 -4.95 2.01 17.11
C MET A 111 -3.63 2.61 16.61
#